data_AF-A0A971E2X1-F1
#
_entry.id   AF-A0A971E2X1-F1
#
_cell.length_a   1.000
_cell.length_b   1.000
_cell.length_c   1.000
_cell.angle_alpha   90.00
_cell.angle_beta   90.00
_cell.angle_gamma   90.00
#
_symmetry.space_group_name_H-M   'P 1'
#
loop_
_entity.id
_entity.type
_entity.pdbx_description
1 polymer ?
#
loop_
_entity_poly.entity_id
_entity_poly.type
_entity_poly.pdbx_seq_one_letter_code
_entity_poly.pdbx_strand_id
1 'polypeptide(L)'
;MKNRYFLTLLLFVLVFGACKKDAEEKIEATRMKLVDKLEKLDVPEAMKNSSNSNAQQAVSYVDMVKGVADYFSWFEVPEGAVRSKSTDEVYFWTYNGVTVWETLSETSTSYKWTIEIDTGSGKIKAYESEEKKDGSYGVLKVFNESGSSAIYTYEWTFDSAGNGSIIWKDATESFVYDVTVNVNKSGEAKWISNGDLFYHFSWNSDGSGSYYYYGDNGEVLLSESWTVNDL
;
A
#
# COMPACT_ATOMS: atom_id res chain seq x y z
N MET A 1 -13.77 7.06 75.74
CA MET A 1 -13.57 7.91 74.55
C MET A 1 -12.95 7.05 73.45
N LYS A 2 -13.54 7.09 72.26
CA LYS A 2 -13.25 6.25 71.07
C LYS A 2 -11.96 6.67 70.36
N ASN A 3 -11.26 5.68 69.79
CA ASN A 3 -10.46 5.61 68.55
C ASN A 3 -9.64 6.86 68.12
N ARG A 4 -8.43 6.74 67.55
CA ARG A 4 -8.16 6.07 66.26
C ARG A 4 -6.65 5.88 66.05
N TYR A 5 -6.27 4.67 65.68
CA TYR A 5 -5.02 4.36 65.00
C TYR A 5 -5.08 4.96 63.58
N PHE A 6 -4.09 5.77 63.21
CA PHE A 6 -3.93 6.30 61.85
C PHE A 6 -3.07 5.30 61.07
N LEU A 7 -3.73 4.40 60.34
CA LEU A 7 -3.11 3.43 59.45
C LEU A 7 -2.95 4.09 58.07
N THR A 8 -1.75 4.56 57.74
CA THR A 8 -1.45 5.09 56.41
C THR A 8 -1.25 3.92 55.44
N LEU A 9 -2.29 3.61 54.67
CA LEU A 9 -2.25 2.65 53.57
C LEU A 9 -1.50 3.27 52.40
N LEU A 10 -0.25 2.87 52.19
CA LEU A 10 0.56 3.24 51.04
C LEU A 10 0.12 2.37 49.85
N LEU A 11 -0.74 2.92 49.00
CA LEU A 11 -1.21 2.27 47.78
C LEU A 11 -0.07 2.30 46.75
N PHE A 12 0.71 1.22 46.68
CA PHE A 12 1.64 0.96 45.58
C PHE A 12 0.82 0.65 44.32
N VAL A 13 0.61 1.65 43.46
CA VAL A 13 0.15 1.42 42.08
C VAL A 13 1.35 0.88 41.30
N LEU A 14 1.46 -0.45 41.26
CA LEU A 14 2.34 -1.14 40.31
C LEU A 14 1.71 -1.00 38.92
N VAL A 15 2.10 0.03 38.18
CA VAL A 15 1.83 0.11 36.74
C VAL A 15 2.69 -0.96 36.06
N PHE A 16 2.05 -2.03 35.62
CA PHE A 16 2.66 -3.14 34.89
C PHE A 16 3.32 -2.64 33.59
N GLY A 17 4.64 -2.51 33.59
CA GLY A 17 5.45 -2.23 32.39
C GLY A 17 5.57 -3.40 31.40
N ALA A 18 4.75 -4.45 31.54
CA ALA A 18 4.83 -5.66 30.72
C ALA A 18 3.97 -5.61 29.43
N CYS A 19 3.06 -4.66 29.29
CA CYS A 19 2.14 -4.59 28.14
C CYS A 19 2.73 -3.93 26.88
N LYS A 20 3.89 -3.26 26.95
CA LYS A 20 4.46 -2.55 25.79
C LYS A 20 5.15 -3.48 24.80
N LYS A 21 5.91 -4.46 25.31
CA LYS A 21 6.77 -5.32 24.48
C LYS A 21 5.96 -6.23 23.55
N ASP A 22 4.92 -6.87 24.08
CA ASP A 22 4.07 -7.79 23.31
C ASP A 22 3.26 -7.05 22.23
N ALA A 23 2.91 -5.79 22.47
CA ALA A 23 2.22 -4.95 21.50
C ALA A 23 3.17 -4.52 20.36
N GLU A 24 4.38 -4.07 20.67
CA GLU A 24 5.38 -3.69 19.67
C GLU A 24 5.81 -4.88 18.79
N GLU A 25 6.06 -6.06 19.37
CA GLU A 25 6.41 -7.26 18.60
C GLU A 25 5.27 -7.71 17.67
N LYS A 26 4.00 -7.61 18.13
CA LYS A 26 2.85 -7.94 17.29
C LYS A 26 2.67 -6.94 16.15
N ILE A 27 2.88 -5.65 16.41
CA ILE A 27 2.77 -4.58 15.40
C ILE A 27 3.75 -4.81 14.25
N GLU A 28 5.02 -5.02 14.57
CA GLU A 28 6.05 -5.29 13.55
C GLU A 28 5.74 -6.57 12.77
N ALA A 29 5.28 -7.63 13.45
CA ALA A 29 4.88 -8.86 12.79
C ALA A 29 3.70 -8.70 11.83
N THR A 30 2.87 -7.68 12.03
CA THR A 30 1.70 -7.33 11.21
C THR A 30 1.89 -6.08 10.37
N ARG A 31 3.14 -5.64 10.14
CA ARG A 31 3.40 -4.60 9.15
C ARG A 31 3.15 -5.17 7.75
N MET A 32 2.56 -4.37 6.86
CA MET A 32 2.36 -4.79 5.47
C MET A 32 3.70 -5.02 4.79
N LYS A 33 3.85 -6.19 4.18
CA LYS A 33 5.10 -6.63 3.53
C LYS A 33 5.26 -6.04 2.15
N LEU A 34 4.20 -5.51 1.54
CA LEU A 34 4.29 -4.81 0.26
C LEU A 34 5.36 -3.72 0.28
N VAL A 35 5.46 -2.92 1.35
CA VAL A 35 6.45 -1.83 1.48
C VAL A 35 7.87 -2.33 1.16
N ASP A 36 8.29 -3.42 1.81
CA ASP A 36 9.62 -3.99 1.63
C ASP A 36 9.85 -4.61 0.24
N LYS A 37 8.76 -4.92 -0.48
CA LYS A 37 8.81 -5.50 -1.82
C LYS A 37 8.76 -4.45 -2.92
N LEU A 38 8.14 -3.29 -2.69
CA LEU A 38 8.07 -2.19 -3.66
C LEU A 38 9.45 -1.66 -4.05
N GLU A 39 10.40 -1.67 -3.11
CA GLU A 39 11.79 -1.28 -3.40
C GLU A 39 12.46 -2.18 -4.43
N LYS A 40 11.99 -3.41 -4.59
CA LYS A 40 12.53 -4.39 -5.56
C LYS A 40 11.92 -4.25 -6.95
N LEU A 41 10.80 -3.54 -7.06
CA LEU A 41 10.18 -3.22 -8.34
C LEU A 41 10.83 -1.96 -8.87
N ASP A 42 11.82 -2.16 -9.73
CA ASP A 42 12.63 -1.11 -10.30
C ASP A 42 12.81 -1.31 -11.81
N VAL A 43 12.97 -0.21 -12.53
CA VAL A 43 13.22 -0.19 -13.97
C VAL A 43 14.71 0.03 -14.25
N PRO A 44 15.22 -0.27 -15.47
CA PRO A 44 16.60 -0.03 -15.83
C PRO A 44 16.97 1.45 -15.66
N GLU A 45 18.16 1.71 -15.12
CA GLU A 45 18.62 3.06 -14.81
C GLU A 45 18.76 3.94 -16.07
N ALA A 46 19.07 3.31 -17.21
CA ALA A 46 19.11 3.97 -18.51
C ALA A 46 17.72 4.54 -18.89
N MET A 47 16.63 3.84 -18.57
CA MET A 47 15.27 4.34 -18.83
C MET A 47 14.95 5.55 -17.97
N LYS A 48 15.28 5.52 -16.65
CA LYS A 48 14.99 6.62 -15.72
C LYS A 48 15.67 7.93 -16.08
N ASN A 49 16.89 7.85 -16.60
CA ASN A 49 17.69 9.02 -16.98
C ASN A 49 17.53 9.40 -18.45
N SER A 50 16.63 8.73 -19.17
CA SER A 50 16.49 8.90 -20.61
C SER A 50 15.77 10.18 -21.02
N SER A 51 16.12 10.71 -22.19
CA SER A 51 15.32 11.74 -22.88
C SER A 51 14.21 11.18 -23.77
N ASN A 52 14.14 9.86 -23.95
CA ASN A 52 13.11 9.19 -24.75
C ASN A 52 11.76 9.22 -24.02
N SER A 53 10.75 9.85 -24.64
CA SER A 53 9.43 10.03 -24.03
C SER A 53 8.72 8.71 -23.70
N ASN A 54 8.88 7.68 -24.52
CA ASN A 54 8.19 6.41 -24.31
C ASN A 54 8.82 5.62 -23.16
N ALA A 55 10.15 5.64 -23.06
CA ALA A 55 10.85 5.07 -21.92
C ALA A 55 10.44 5.78 -20.61
N GLN A 56 10.38 7.11 -20.61
CA GLN A 56 9.96 7.91 -19.45
C GLN A 56 8.48 7.69 -19.09
N GLN A 57 7.61 7.46 -20.07
CA GLN A 57 6.21 7.14 -19.82
C GLN A 57 6.07 5.77 -19.15
N ALA A 58 6.84 4.76 -19.56
CA ALA A 58 6.89 3.46 -18.88
C ALA A 58 7.38 3.58 -17.43
N VAL A 59 8.43 4.37 -17.18
CA VAL A 59 8.92 4.69 -15.83
C VAL A 59 7.81 5.31 -14.98
N SER A 60 7.08 6.29 -15.54
CA SER A 60 6.00 6.99 -14.84
C SER A 60 4.86 6.06 -14.41
N TYR A 61 4.53 5.04 -15.21
CA TYR A 61 3.52 4.05 -14.82
C TYR A 61 3.97 3.19 -13.63
N VAL A 62 5.24 2.79 -13.61
CA VAL A 62 5.82 2.05 -12.47
C VAL A 62 5.80 2.92 -11.22
N ASP A 63 6.21 4.19 -11.30
CA ASP A 63 6.20 5.10 -10.16
C ASP A 63 4.80 5.37 -9.63
N MET A 64 3.82 5.54 -10.52
CA MET A 64 2.42 5.75 -10.16
C MET A 64 1.86 4.57 -9.34
N VAL A 65 2.05 3.32 -9.78
CA VAL A 65 1.55 2.17 -9.00
C VAL A 65 2.31 1.97 -7.69
N LYS A 66 3.59 2.36 -7.63
CA LYS A 66 4.39 2.37 -6.39
C LYS A 66 3.93 3.42 -5.40
N GLY A 67 3.17 4.44 -5.84
CA GLY A 67 2.50 5.42 -4.98
C GLY A 67 1.54 4.79 -3.96
N VAL A 68 1.19 3.50 -4.12
CA VAL A 68 0.47 2.73 -3.07
C VAL A 68 1.19 2.78 -1.71
N ALA A 69 2.52 2.91 -1.70
CA ALA A 69 3.32 3.02 -0.49
C ALA A 69 2.89 4.18 0.43
N ASP A 70 2.43 5.29 -0.16
CA ASP A 70 2.08 6.50 0.59
C ASP A 70 0.89 6.26 1.53
N TYR A 71 -0.02 5.35 1.16
CA TYR A 71 -1.15 4.98 2.03
C TYR A 71 -0.71 4.19 3.25
N PHE A 72 0.43 3.51 3.20
CA PHE A 72 0.90 2.68 4.31
C PHE A 72 1.37 3.49 5.51
N SER A 73 1.70 4.77 5.32
CA SER A 73 1.96 5.71 6.40
C SER A 73 0.80 5.82 7.40
N TRP A 74 -0.44 5.56 6.98
CA TRP A 74 -1.63 5.57 7.85
C TRP A 74 -1.76 4.33 8.76
N PHE A 75 -0.95 3.30 8.54
CA PHE A 75 -0.90 2.09 9.37
C PHE A 75 0.26 2.17 10.39
N GLU A 76 1.14 3.15 10.21
CA GLU A 76 2.26 3.45 11.09
C GLU A 76 1.88 4.55 12.09
N VAL A 77 2.38 4.44 13.31
CA VAL A 77 2.13 5.43 14.37
C VAL A 77 3.19 6.53 14.23
N PRO A 78 2.80 7.79 13.98
CA PRO A 78 3.77 8.88 13.81
C PRO A 78 4.65 9.08 15.04
N GLU A 79 5.87 9.58 14.81
CA GLU A 79 6.77 9.93 15.91
C GLU A 79 6.10 10.92 16.88
N GLY A 80 6.17 10.63 18.18
CA GLY A 80 5.54 11.42 19.23
C GLY A 80 4.05 11.13 19.48
N ALA A 81 3.39 10.36 18.62
CA ALA A 81 2.06 9.82 18.91
C ALA A 81 2.15 8.58 19.81
N VAL A 82 1.10 8.31 20.59
CA VAL A 82 1.02 7.13 21.45
C VAL A 82 -0.08 6.22 20.95
N ARG A 83 0.30 5.00 20.52
CA ARG A 83 -0.67 3.94 20.21
C ARG A 83 -1.32 3.45 21.49
N SER A 84 -2.64 3.53 21.53
CA SER A 84 -3.48 3.05 22.63
C SER A 84 -4.36 1.92 22.12
N LYS A 85 -4.71 1.00 23.01
CA LYS A 85 -5.57 -0.15 22.68
C LYS A 85 -6.99 0.12 23.17
N SER A 86 -7.98 0.10 22.28
CA SER A 86 -9.39 0.26 22.64
C SER A 86 -10.05 -1.09 22.94
N THR A 87 -9.74 -2.13 22.17
CA THR A 87 -10.20 -3.51 22.35
C THR A 87 -9.09 -4.46 21.91
N ASP A 88 -9.32 -5.78 21.92
CA ASP A 88 -8.29 -6.76 21.52
C ASP A 88 -7.78 -6.62 20.08
N GLU A 89 -8.62 -6.07 19.21
CA GLU A 89 -8.36 -5.95 17.78
C GLU A 89 -8.22 -4.50 17.32
N VAL A 90 -8.62 -3.53 18.16
CA VAL A 90 -8.66 -2.11 17.80
C VAL A 90 -7.60 -1.32 18.54
N TYR A 91 -6.69 -0.73 17.78
CA TYR A 91 -5.71 0.25 18.24
C TYR A 91 -6.12 1.64 17.76
N PHE A 92 -5.66 2.68 18.46
CA PHE A 92 -5.88 4.05 18.03
C PHE A 92 -4.75 4.97 18.47
N TRP A 93 -4.58 6.08 17.75
CA TRP A 93 -3.65 7.14 18.12
C TRP A 93 -4.20 8.48 17.62
N THR A 94 -3.77 9.57 18.25
CA THR A 94 -4.11 10.93 17.83
C THR A 94 -2.83 11.70 17.53
N TYR A 95 -2.79 12.35 16.38
CA TYR A 95 -1.66 13.18 15.95
C TYR A 95 -2.16 14.35 15.11
N ASN A 96 -1.66 15.56 15.38
CA ASN A 96 -2.05 16.79 14.67
C ASN A 96 -3.57 17.01 14.52
N GLY A 97 -4.35 16.66 15.55
CA GLY A 97 -5.80 16.83 15.54
C GLY A 97 -6.59 15.76 14.77
N VAL A 98 -5.91 14.76 14.19
CA VAL A 98 -6.54 13.59 13.56
C VAL A 98 -6.45 12.42 14.52
N THR A 99 -7.57 11.73 14.74
CA THR A 99 -7.58 10.44 15.46
C THR A 99 -7.73 9.32 14.45
N VAL A 100 -6.88 8.31 14.56
CA VAL A 100 -6.86 7.13 13.71
C VAL A 100 -7.24 5.92 14.55
N TRP A 101 -8.12 5.07 14.06
CA TRP A 101 -8.42 3.75 14.59
C TRP A 101 -8.02 2.70 13.57
N GLU A 102 -7.22 1.75 14.01
CA GLU A 102 -6.83 0.58 13.24
C GLU A 102 -7.48 -0.65 13.85
N THR A 103 -8.28 -1.36 13.07
CA THR A 103 -8.75 -2.69 13.40
C THR A 103 -7.89 -3.72 12.68
N LEU A 104 -7.19 -4.56 13.44
CA LEU A 104 -6.36 -5.65 12.93
C LEU A 104 -7.03 -6.99 13.22
N SER A 105 -7.30 -7.75 12.17
CA SER A 105 -7.77 -9.13 12.25
C SER A 105 -6.80 -10.08 11.56
N GLU A 106 -6.72 -11.31 12.06
CA GLU A 106 -5.76 -12.32 11.60
C GLU A 106 -6.48 -13.62 11.29
N THR A 107 -6.17 -14.21 10.13
CA THR A 107 -6.57 -15.58 9.77
C THR A 107 -5.36 -16.51 9.78
N SER A 108 -5.54 -17.79 9.43
CA SER A 108 -4.41 -18.70 9.25
C SER A 108 -3.46 -18.27 8.12
N THR A 109 -3.96 -17.53 7.12
CA THR A 109 -3.21 -17.22 5.90
C THR A 109 -3.01 -15.73 5.64
N SER A 110 -3.77 -14.85 6.28
CA SER A 110 -3.76 -13.40 6.00
C SER A 110 -3.87 -12.55 7.25
N TYR A 111 -3.42 -11.32 7.13
CA TYR A 111 -3.76 -10.20 8.00
C TYR A 111 -4.76 -9.30 7.26
N LYS A 112 -5.69 -8.70 7.99
CA LYS A 112 -6.59 -7.68 7.46
C LYS A 112 -6.59 -6.47 8.38
N TRP A 113 -6.53 -5.29 7.77
CA TRP A 113 -6.51 -4.02 8.44
C TRP A 113 -7.69 -3.16 7.97
N THR A 114 -8.31 -2.45 8.89
CA THR A 114 -9.26 -1.39 8.60
C THR A 114 -8.81 -0.13 9.31
N ILE A 115 -8.63 0.94 8.55
CA ILE A 115 -8.30 2.26 9.08
C ILE A 115 -9.53 3.15 9.00
N GLU A 116 -9.87 3.71 10.15
CA GLU A 116 -10.89 4.74 10.29
C GLU A 116 -10.24 6.00 10.84
N ILE A 117 -10.67 7.17 10.38
CA ILE A 117 -10.12 8.47 10.78
C ILE A 117 -11.24 9.41 11.26
N ASP A 118 -10.90 10.32 12.16
CA ASP A 118 -11.75 11.44 12.56
C ASP A 118 -10.92 12.72 12.58
N THR A 119 -11.33 13.69 11.78
CA THR A 119 -10.73 15.02 11.64
C THR A 119 -11.55 16.12 12.34
N GLY A 120 -12.49 15.73 13.20
CA GLY A 120 -13.44 16.62 13.90
C GLY A 120 -14.86 16.59 13.34
N SER A 121 -15.11 15.80 12.30
CA SER A 121 -16.44 15.64 11.67
C SER A 121 -17.10 14.29 11.98
N GLY A 122 -16.45 13.46 12.79
CA GLY A 122 -16.87 12.10 13.08
C GLY A 122 -15.98 11.08 12.38
N LYS A 123 -16.10 9.83 12.86
CA LYS A 123 -15.31 8.70 12.42
C LYS A 123 -15.79 8.20 11.04
N ILE A 124 -14.88 8.13 10.08
CA ILE A 124 -15.11 7.60 8.72
C ILE A 124 -14.13 6.48 8.41
N LYS A 125 -14.53 5.51 7.60
CA LYS A 125 -13.62 4.48 7.06
C LYS A 125 -12.78 5.10 5.94
N ALA A 126 -11.46 5.07 6.08
CA ALA A 126 -10.53 5.60 5.08
C ALA A 126 -9.91 4.49 4.22
N TYR A 127 -9.49 3.39 4.86
CA TYR A 127 -8.79 2.30 4.19
C TYR A 127 -9.24 0.92 4.66
N GLU A 128 -9.25 -0.05 3.74
CA GLU A 128 -9.27 -1.48 4.07
C GLU A 128 -8.15 -2.18 3.30
N SER A 129 -7.45 -3.08 3.96
CA SER A 129 -6.44 -3.90 3.31
C SER A 129 -6.46 -5.33 3.82
N GLU A 130 -6.09 -6.26 2.95
CA GLU A 130 -5.82 -7.65 3.28
C GLU A 130 -4.54 -8.08 2.57
N GLU A 131 -3.63 -8.73 3.30
CA GLU A 131 -2.38 -9.26 2.76
C GLU A 131 -2.16 -10.68 3.27
N LYS A 132 -1.72 -11.57 2.39
CA LYS A 132 -1.27 -12.89 2.81
C LYS A 132 -0.03 -12.77 3.69
N LYS A 133 0.10 -13.65 4.68
CA LYS A 133 1.24 -13.67 5.61
C LYS A 133 2.59 -13.87 4.93
N ASP A 134 2.64 -14.42 3.72
CA ASP A 134 3.86 -14.54 2.91
C ASP A 134 4.13 -13.31 2.00
N GLY A 135 3.21 -12.34 1.99
CA GLY A 135 3.23 -11.17 1.13
C GLY A 135 3.10 -11.48 -0.37
N SER A 136 2.67 -12.69 -0.75
CA SER A 136 2.53 -13.09 -2.16
C SER A 136 1.32 -12.44 -2.85
N TYR A 137 0.36 -11.97 -2.05
CA TYR A 137 -0.84 -11.29 -2.53
C TYR A 137 -1.32 -10.30 -1.48
N GLY A 138 -1.86 -9.17 -1.94
CA GLY A 138 -2.69 -8.33 -1.11
C GLY A 138 -3.55 -7.37 -1.91
N VAL A 139 -4.44 -6.69 -1.19
CA VAL A 139 -5.36 -5.70 -1.72
C VAL A 139 -5.45 -4.52 -0.76
N LEU A 140 -5.56 -3.31 -1.28
CA LEU A 140 -5.85 -2.08 -0.54
C LEU A 140 -7.01 -1.38 -1.24
N LYS A 141 -8.03 -0.99 -0.46
CA LYS A 141 -9.15 -0.16 -0.89
C LYS A 141 -9.04 1.19 -0.20
N VAL A 142 -9.15 2.25 -0.98
CA VAL A 142 -9.21 3.63 -0.51
C VAL A 142 -10.64 4.10 -0.63
N PHE A 143 -11.22 4.61 0.46
CA PHE A 143 -12.62 5.04 0.50
C PHE A 143 -12.78 6.55 0.26
N ASN A 144 -13.96 6.95 -0.20
CA ASN A 144 -14.34 8.35 -0.29
C ASN A 144 -14.48 9.00 1.10
N GLU A 145 -14.68 10.33 1.12
CA GLU A 145 -14.80 11.11 2.35
C GLU A 145 -15.98 10.70 3.26
N SER A 146 -17.01 10.06 2.71
CA SER A 146 -18.11 9.50 3.51
C SER A 146 -17.82 8.11 4.07
N GLY A 147 -16.70 7.47 3.67
CA GLY A 147 -16.33 6.12 4.05
C GLY A 147 -17.27 5.02 3.52
N SER A 148 -18.13 5.35 2.55
CA SER A 148 -19.22 4.47 2.11
C SER A 148 -18.87 3.63 0.89
N SER A 149 -17.89 4.07 0.10
CA SER A 149 -17.53 3.43 -1.16
C SER A 149 -16.04 3.57 -1.44
N ALA A 150 -15.42 2.50 -1.95
CA ALA A 150 -14.05 2.56 -2.42
C ALA A 150 -13.98 3.43 -3.68
N ILE A 151 -13.04 4.38 -3.71
CA ILE A 151 -12.74 5.21 -4.88
C ILE A 151 -11.61 4.62 -5.72
N TYR A 152 -10.68 3.91 -5.07
CA TYR A 152 -9.56 3.24 -5.71
C TYR A 152 -9.30 1.89 -5.05
N THR A 153 -8.82 0.93 -5.85
CA THR A 153 -8.31 -0.36 -5.37
C THR A 153 -6.92 -0.60 -5.92
N TYR A 154 -6.00 -1.00 -5.05
CA TYR A 154 -4.72 -1.58 -5.43
C TYR A 154 -4.74 -3.07 -5.14
N GLU A 155 -4.28 -3.87 -6.09
CA GLU A 155 -4.01 -5.30 -5.92
C GLU A 155 -2.54 -5.55 -6.24
N TRP A 156 -1.89 -6.42 -5.48
CA TRP A 156 -0.52 -6.81 -5.76
C TRP A 156 -0.33 -8.31 -5.68
N THR A 157 0.59 -8.81 -6.49
CA THR A 157 1.06 -10.19 -6.46
C THR A 157 2.57 -10.25 -6.56
N PHE A 158 3.16 -11.23 -5.89
CA PHE A 158 4.58 -11.58 -6.04
C PHE A 158 4.73 -13.07 -6.19
N ASP A 159 5.47 -13.49 -7.21
CA ASP A 159 5.81 -14.90 -7.40
C ASP A 159 7.00 -15.33 -6.51
N SER A 160 7.35 -16.61 -6.58
CA SER A 160 8.48 -17.16 -5.81
C SER A 160 9.85 -16.66 -6.26
N ALA A 161 9.96 -16.12 -7.47
CA ALA A 161 11.20 -15.51 -7.97
C ALA A 161 11.33 -14.06 -7.50
N GLY A 162 10.23 -13.43 -7.05
CA GLY A 162 10.17 -12.04 -6.63
C GLY A 162 9.71 -11.08 -7.73
N ASN A 163 9.22 -11.59 -8.86
CA ASN A 163 8.56 -10.76 -9.86
C ASN A 163 7.24 -10.27 -9.28
N GLY A 164 6.95 -8.98 -9.45
CA GLY A 164 5.76 -8.34 -8.90
C GLY A 164 4.83 -7.82 -9.97
N SER A 165 3.53 -7.93 -9.73
CA SER A 165 2.48 -7.22 -10.46
C SER A 165 1.69 -6.35 -9.49
N ILE A 166 1.44 -5.11 -9.86
CA ILE A 166 0.59 -4.17 -9.13
C ILE A 166 -0.46 -3.64 -10.09
N ILE A 167 -1.72 -3.75 -9.67
CA ILE A 167 -2.87 -3.29 -10.41
C ILE A 167 -3.54 -2.18 -9.62
N TRP A 168 -3.70 -1.01 -10.22
CA TRP A 168 -4.56 0.06 -9.72
C TRP A 168 -5.86 0.09 -10.50
N LYS A 169 -6.99 0.27 -9.81
CA LYS A 169 -8.33 0.36 -10.39
C LYS A 169 -9.07 1.54 -9.80
N ASP A 170 -9.83 2.25 -10.62
CA ASP A 170 -10.85 3.18 -10.14
C ASP A 170 -12.08 2.44 -9.58
N ALA A 171 -13.02 3.20 -9.00
CA ALA A 171 -14.20 2.66 -8.34
C ALA A 171 -15.08 1.77 -9.24
N THR A 172 -15.09 2.05 -10.54
CA THR A 172 -15.91 1.38 -11.55
C THR A 172 -15.14 0.35 -12.37
N GLU A 173 -13.84 0.19 -12.12
CA GLU A 173 -12.91 -0.60 -12.93
C GLU A 173 -12.89 -0.19 -14.41
N SER A 174 -13.34 1.03 -14.70
CA SER A 174 -13.28 1.63 -16.03
C SER A 174 -11.89 2.14 -16.37
N PHE A 175 -11.05 2.39 -15.37
CA PHE A 175 -9.65 2.74 -15.57
C PHE A 175 -8.79 1.80 -14.73
N VAL A 176 -7.94 1.03 -15.42
CA VAL A 176 -7.03 0.07 -14.78
C VAL A 176 -5.62 0.31 -15.29
N TYR A 177 -4.68 0.41 -14.35
CA TYR A 177 -3.25 0.34 -14.63
C TYR A 177 -2.70 -0.97 -14.10
N ASP A 178 -2.15 -1.80 -14.98
CA ASP A 178 -1.55 -3.08 -14.64
C ASP A 178 -0.07 -3.03 -14.99
N VAL A 179 0.77 -3.11 -13.95
CA VAL A 179 2.22 -2.99 -14.08
C VAL A 179 2.85 -4.26 -13.54
N THR A 180 3.69 -4.89 -14.35
CA THR A 180 4.51 -6.03 -13.95
C THR A 180 5.98 -5.68 -14.07
N VAL A 181 6.74 -5.90 -12.99
CA VAL A 181 8.19 -5.70 -12.97
C VAL A 181 8.87 -6.97 -12.47
N ASN A 182 9.82 -7.47 -13.26
CA ASN A 182 10.60 -8.65 -12.95
C ASN A 182 11.87 -8.26 -12.17
N VAL A 183 12.46 -9.23 -11.48
CA VAL A 183 13.68 -9.01 -10.68
C VAL A 183 14.88 -8.53 -11.51
N ASN A 184 14.95 -8.93 -12.79
CA ASN A 184 15.96 -8.44 -13.73
C ASN A 184 15.67 -7.01 -14.25
N LYS A 185 14.68 -6.32 -13.69
CA LYS A 185 14.18 -4.99 -14.08
C LYS A 185 13.46 -4.91 -15.43
N SER A 186 13.24 -6.03 -16.14
CA SER A 186 12.36 -6.03 -17.32
C SER A 186 10.89 -6.03 -16.88
N GLY A 187 9.97 -5.63 -17.74
CA GLY A 187 8.58 -5.56 -17.34
C GLY A 187 7.63 -5.07 -18.41
N GLU A 188 6.40 -4.83 -17.98
CA GLU A 188 5.35 -4.25 -18.80
C GLU A 188 4.44 -3.34 -17.98
N ALA A 189 3.84 -2.37 -18.66
CA ALA A 189 2.82 -1.50 -18.10
C ALA A 189 1.66 -1.39 -19.09
N LYS A 190 0.44 -1.58 -18.60
CA LYS A 190 -0.79 -1.53 -19.38
C LYS A 190 -1.71 -0.47 -18.81
N TRP A 191 -2.35 0.27 -19.70
CA TRP A 191 -3.52 1.07 -19.37
C TRP A 191 -4.72 0.46 -20.09
N ILE A 192 -5.69 0.00 -19.30
CA ILE A 192 -6.96 -0.55 -19.76
C ILE A 192 -8.07 0.46 -19.44
N SER A 193 -8.93 0.73 -20.43
CA SER A 193 -10.05 1.66 -20.34
C SER A 193 -11.34 0.95 -20.74
N ASN A 194 -12.34 0.90 -19.85
CA ASN A 194 -13.62 0.19 -20.04
C ASN A 194 -13.47 -1.28 -20.46
N GLY A 195 -12.40 -1.94 -20.01
CA GLY A 195 -12.08 -3.33 -20.35
C GLY A 195 -11.21 -3.49 -21.61
N ASP A 196 -11.02 -2.43 -22.40
CA ASP A 196 -10.20 -2.45 -23.60
C ASP A 196 -8.76 -2.00 -23.29
N LEU A 197 -7.77 -2.74 -23.80
CA LEU A 197 -6.36 -2.36 -23.67
C LEU A 197 -6.12 -1.11 -24.52
N PHE A 198 -5.73 0.01 -23.90
CA PHE A 198 -5.50 1.29 -24.58
C PHE A 198 -4.02 1.51 -24.85
N TYR A 199 -3.15 1.27 -23.86
CA TYR A 199 -1.70 1.29 -24.04
C TYR A 199 -1.03 0.04 -23.48
N HIS A 200 0.04 -0.39 -24.14
CA HIS A 200 0.93 -1.44 -23.66
C HIS A 200 2.38 -1.04 -23.88
N PHE A 201 3.12 -0.90 -22.79
CA PHE A 201 4.56 -0.73 -22.78
C PHE A 201 5.21 -2.04 -22.37
N SER A 202 6.29 -2.43 -23.03
CA SER A 202 7.14 -3.54 -22.61
C SER A 202 8.59 -3.11 -22.66
N TRP A 203 9.40 -3.54 -21.71
CA TRP A 203 10.82 -3.22 -21.67
C TRP A 203 11.66 -4.39 -21.19
N ASN A 204 12.90 -4.42 -21.67
CA ASN A 204 13.90 -5.41 -21.38
C ASN A 204 14.81 -4.96 -20.24
N SER A 205 15.59 -5.88 -19.69
CA SER A 205 16.52 -5.59 -18.59
C SER A 205 17.67 -4.66 -18.98
N ASP A 206 17.94 -4.49 -20.28
CA ASP A 206 18.94 -3.54 -20.79
C ASP A 206 18.39 -2.11 -20.94
N GLY A 207 17.07 -1.93 -20.80
CA GLY A 207 16.39 -0.65 -20.97
C GLY A 207 15.72 -0.47 -22.33
N SER A 208 16.01 -1.30 -23.34
CA SER A 208 15.27 -1.27 -24.61
C SER A 208 13.81 -1.67 -24.41
N GLY A 209 12.93 -1.25 -25.31
CA GLY A 209 11.52 -1.58 -25.18
C GLY A 209 10.65 -1.16 -26.35
N SER A 210 9.36 -1.37 -26.18
CA SER A 210 8.33 -1.05 -27.17
C SER A 210 7.07 -0.52 -26.51
N TYR A 211 6.30 0.15 -27.35
CA TYR A 211 5.03 0.76 -26.99
C TYR A 211 4.00 0.49 -28.10
N TYR A 212 2.79 0.17 -27.67
CA TYR A 212 1.62 0.01 -28.53
C TYR A 212 0.47 0.88 -28.03
N TYR A 213 -0.17 1.57 -28.97
CA TYR A 213 -1.44 2.25 -28.80
C TYR A 213 -2.52 1.51 -29.57
N TYR A 214 -3.64 1.21 -28.91
CA TYR A 214 -4.73 0.44 -29.50
C TYR A 214 -5.98 1.30 -29.70
N GLY A 215 -6.75 0.97 -30.72
CA GLY A 215 -8.08 1.52 -30.95
C GLY A 215 -9.18 0.70 -30.28
N ASP A 216 -10.42 1.16 -30.46
CA ASP A 216 -11.61 0.61 -29.80
C ASP A 216 -11.95 -0.84 -30.22
N ASN A 217 -11.31 -1.39 -31.27
CA ASN A 217 -11.48 -2.80 -31.66
C ASN A 217 -10.23 -3.66 -31.41
N GLY A 218 -9.27 -3.13 -30.65
CA GLY A 218 -8.01 -3.81 -30.34
C GLY A 218 -7.01 -3.83 -31.48
N GLU A 219 -7.24 -3.06 -32.55
CA GLU A 219 -6.25 -2.82 -33.58
C GLU A 219 -5.10 -1.96 -33.04
N VAL A 220 -3.89 -2.22 -33.53
CA VAL A 220 -2.74 -1.36 -33.23
C VAL A 220 -2.80 -0.12 -34.12
N LEU A 221 -3.02 1.04 -33.51
CA LEU A 221 -3.03 2.34 -34.18
C LEU A 221 -1.63 2.94 -34.30
N LEU A 222 -0.78 2.70 -33.30
CA LEU A 222 0.61 3.13 -33.28
C LEU A 222 1.48 2.07 -32.59
N SER A 223 2.69 1.86 -33.14
CA SER A 223 3.71 1.02 -32.53
C SER A 223 5.06 1.67 -32.69
N GLU A 224 5.77 1.84 -31.57
CA GLU A 224 7.11 2.40 -31.52
C GLU A 224 8.02 1.52 -30.67
N SER A 225 9.33 1.66 -30.87
CA SER A 225 10.35 0.98 -30.08
C SER A 225 11.50 1.91 -29.78
N TRP A 226 12.18 1.67 -28.66
CA TRP A 226 13.42 2.33 -28.32
C TRP A 226 14.48 1.27 -28.01
N THR A 227 15.71 1.59 -28.35
CA THR A 227 16.90 0.79 -28.03
C THR A 227 17.68 1.47 -26.91
N VAL A 228 18.63 0.75 -26.32
CA VAL A 228 19.53 1.32 -25.31
C VAL A 228 20.33 2.52 -25.85
N ASN A 229 20.60 2.56 -27.15
CA ASN A 229 21.32 3.67 -27.77
C ASN A 229 20.44 4.93 -27.94
N ASP A 230 19.12 4.77 -27.84
CA ASP A 230 18.15 5.86 -27.93
C ASP A 230 17.85 6.48 -26.55
N LEU A 231 18.42 5.92 -25.48
CA LEU A 231 18.13 6.31 -24.10
C LEU A 231 18.97 7.50 -23.61
#